data_AF-A0A478FRD1-F1
#
_entry.id   AF-A0A478FRD1-F1
#
_cell.length_a   1.000
_cell.length_b   1.000
_cell.length_c   1.000
_cell.angle_alpha   90.00
_cell.angle_beta   90.00
_cell.angle_gamma   90.00
#
_symmetry.space_group_name_H-M   'P 1'
#
loop_
_entity.id
_entity.type
_entity.pdbx_description
1 polymer ?
#
loop_
_entity_poly.entity_id
_entity_poly.type
_entity_poly.pdbx_seq_one_letter_code
_entity_poly.pdbx_strand_id
1 'polypeptide(L)'
;MSIFSTIAKALTAIGIASGAAGVGSKIYLKNGHGFGTMSVNTETTKTTTDSNPIPAVPTEELQTPTRRTYGTELTKKDFSLVTANTDEKIVLNILMERLDPTKDSLTHYKGTKFKDSPQVVFKNKTFNSNVGTNSYSLTVVQKPDTSNVDPWRQACVVALDREVSAQVETQGSEEYKELARLREWCTIPTVEHVLRRHKLTPLNVNVNDNKDESDWKEVIGGGWFKKEGDKNNWEDQSFIKDNDLTTIIGEEKTGIKDKSEVTKTHIDLFKNRCKAELEKAFERNNFYLTTQFINGVTDSQKPELDPFQEVALFCMKPMKASDYIKSALQGNVKITVDTPSTDYCYLSSNDFDNWTTNNPLQGRTFWCAVKLLYAQKGK
;
A
#
# COMPACT_ATOMS: atom_id res chain seq x y z
N MET A 1 -51.85 46.23 -14.68
CA MET A 1 -51.38 46.89 -13.45
C MET A 1 -49.87 46.90 -13.52
N SER A 2 -49.24 47.98 -13.98
CA SER A 2 -48.85 49.15 -13.18
C SER A 2 -48.03 48.77 -11.95
N ILE A 3 -46.85 49.31 -11.64
CA ILE A 3 -46.14 50.49 -12.12
C ILE A 3 -44.85 50.59 -11.21
N PHE A 4 -43.77 51.23 -11.68
CA PHE A 4 -42.66 51.88 -10.92
C PHE A 4 -41.66 51.01 -10.10
N SER A 5 -40.39 51.37 -9.88
CA SER A 5 -39.39 52.33 -10.40
C SER A 5 -38.25 52.36 -9.36
N THR A 6 -37.00 52.05 -9.74
CA THR A 6 -35.88 53.01 -9.91
C THR A 6 -35.14 53.44 -8.62
N ILE A 7 -33.88 52.98 -8.51
CA ILE A 7 -32.61 53.70 -8.19
C ILE A 7 -32.51 54.61 -6.94
N ALA A 8 -31.48 54.37 -6.10
CA ALA A 8 -30.37 55.29 -5.71
C ALA A 8 -29.54 54.64 -4.57
N LYS A 9 -28.24 54.34 -4.70
CA LYS A 9 -27.01 55.17 -4.56
C LYS A 9 -26.89 56.00 -3.26
N ALA A 10 -25.95 55.60 -2.39
CA ALA A 10 -24.96 56.43 -1.65
C ALA A 10 -24.34 55.56 -0.50
N LEU A 11 -23.06 55.16 -0.56
CA LEU A 11 -21.83 55.85 -0.15
C LEU A 11 -21.48 55.75 1.35
N THR A 12 -20.33 55.08 1.59
CA THR A 12 -19.31 55.28 2.63
C THR A 12 -19.65 55.14 4.12
N ALA A 13 -19.07 54.10 4.73
CA ALA A 13 -18.37 54.26 6.01
C ALA A 13 -17.04 53.49 5.93
N ILE A 14 -15.94 54.25 5.94
CA ILE A 14 -14.59 53.77 6.17
C ILE A 14 -14.53 53.35 7.65
N GLY A 15 -14.24 52.08 7.90
CA GLY A 15 -13.89 51.56 9.22
C GLY A 15 -12.59 50.79 9.12
N ILE A 16 -11.46 51.51 9.09
CA ILE A 16 -10.18 50.92 9.46
C ILE A 16 -10.19 50.83 10.98
N ALA A 17 -10.46 49.64 11.50
CA ALA A 17 -10.09 49.28 12.87
C ALA A 17 -8.91 48.31 12.78
N SER A 18 -7.72 48.85 13.01
CA SER A 18 -6.54 48.10 13.38
C SER A 18 -6.82 47.31 14.66
N GLY A 19 -6.85 45.99 14.55
CA GLY A 19 -6.90 45.06 15.66
C GLY A 19 -6.08 43.82 15.32
N ALA A 20 -4.79 43.89 15.57
CA ALA A 20 -3.94 42.71 15.60
C ALA A 20 -4.37 41.84 16.78
N ALA A 21 -5.07 40.74 16.50
CA ALA A 21 -5.26 39.65 17.43
C ALA A 21 -5.42 38.36 16.63
N GLY A 22 -4.31 37.62 16.52
CA GLY A 22 -4.19 36.20 16.21
C GLY A 22 -5.27 35.57 15.34
N VAL A 23 -5.10 35.62 14.02
CA VAL A 23 -5.67 34.60 13.13
C VAL A 23 -4.91 33.30 13.41
N GLY A 24 -5.33 32.61 14.48
CA GLY A 24 -4.98 31.23 14.72
C GLY A 24 -5.46 30.44 13.52
N SER A 25 -4.53 30.14 12.60
CA SER A 25 -4.76 29.14 11.58
C SER A 25 -5.09 27.85 12.32
N LYS A 26 -6.38 27.53 12.40
CA LYS A 26 -6.85 26.18 12.72
C LYS A 26 -6.37 25.31 11.57
N ILE A 27 -5.13 24.85 11.67
CA ILE A 27 -4.61 23.74 10.88
C ILE A 27 -5.40 22.53 11.37
N TYR A 28 -6.50 22.24 10.67
CA TYR A 28 -7.17 20.98 10.79
C TYR A 28 -6.16 19.91 10.36
N LEU A 29 -5.60 19.21 11.35
CA LEU A 29 -4.89 17.95 11.18
C LEU A 29 -5.83 16.99 10.44
N LYS A 30 -5.79 17.00 9.11
CA LYS A 30 -6.40 15.97 8.27
C LYS A 30 -5.71 14.65 8.59
N ASN A 31 -6.36 13.89 9.48
CA ASN A 31 -6.24 12.45 9.72
C ASN A 31 -4.85 11.84 9.51
N GLY A 32 -3.98 12.06 10.49
CA GLY A 32 -2.91 11.15 10.83
C GLY A 32 -3.32 10.29 12.03
N HIS A 33 -4.42 9.53 11.92
CA HIS A 33 -4.69 8.47 12.89
C HIS A 33 -3.77 7.29 12.56
N GLY A 34 -2.82 7.03 13.45
CA GLY A 34 -1.94 5.87 13.37
C GLY A 34 -2.78 4.61 13.13
N PHE A 35 -2.46 3.91 12.06
CA PHE A 35 -3.10 2.67 11.68
C PHE A 35 -2.98 1.67 12.84
N GLY A 36 -4.13 1.21 13.36
CA GLY A 36 -4.20 0.21 14.44
C GLY A 36 -3.23 -0.94 14.20
N THR A 37 -2.39 -1.19 15.21
CA THR A 37 -1.37 -2.23 15.20
C THR A 37 -2.04 -3.59 15.38
N MET A 38 -1.94 -4.49 14.40
CA MET A 38 -2.00 -5.92 14.73
C MET A 38 -0.69 -6.25 15.43
N SER A 39 -0.76 -6.67 16.69
CA SER A 39 0.38 -7.18 17.44
C SER A 39 0.92 -8.44 16.75
N VAL A 40 2.23 -8.50 16.57
CA VAL A 40 2.92 -9.71 16.12
C VAL A 40 3.06 -10.62 17.35
N ASN A 41 2.21 -11.64 17.46
CA ASN A 41 2.49 -12.75 18.36
C ASN A 41 3.39 -13.73 17.60
N THR A 42 4.70 -13.57 17.78
CA THR A 42 5.68 -14.57 17.36
C THR A 42 5.79 -15.61 18.48
N GLU A 43 4.92 -16.61 18.50
CA GLU A 43 5.16 -17.80 19.33
C GLU A 43 6.34 -18.56 18.71
N THR A 44 7.53 -18.36 19.29
CA THR A 44 8.73 -19.13 18.93
C THR A 44 8.84 -20.31 19.87
N THR A 45 8.73 -21.50 19.31
CA THR A 45 8.90 -22.80 19.96
C THR A 45 10.31 -22.90 20.56
N LYS A 46 10.40 -22.95 21.89
CA LYS A 46 11.64 -23.22 22.61
C LYS A 46 12.09 -24.67 22.35
N THR A 47 13.29 -24.85 21.82
CA THR A 47 14.00 -26.13 21.87
C THR A 47 15.04 -26.06 22.98
N THR A 48 14.89 -26.94 23.97
CA THR A 48 15.81 -27.17 25.09
C THR A 48 17.05 -27.91 24.60
N THR A 49 18.24 -27.48 25.05
CA THR A 49 19.40 -28.36 25.14
C THR A 49 20.24 -27.95 26.34
N ASP A 50 20.30 -28.87 27.30
CA ASP A 50 21.09 -28.79 28.53
C ASP A 50 22.60 -28.89 28.22
N SER A 51 23.40 -28.10 28.93
CA SER A 51 24.76 -28.46 29.38
C SER A 51 25.23 -27.50 30.48
N ASN A 52 25.77 -28.08 31.55
CA ASN A 52 26.07 -27.51 32.87
C ASN A 52 27.16 -26.41 32.91
N PRO A 53 27.23 -25.63 34.02
CA PRO A 53 27.95 -24.35 34.10
C PRO A 53 29.40 -24.47 34.63
N ILE A 54 30.24 -23.54 34.18
CA ILE A 54 31.54 -23.20 34.81
C ILE A 54 31.33 -21.88 35.56
N PRO A 55 31.73 -21.74 36.84
CA PRO A 55 31.48 -20.52 37.60
C PRO A 55 32.45 -19.41 37.16
N ALA A 56 31.93 -18.42 36.45
CA ALA A 56 32.64 -17.19 36.13
C ALA A 56 32.44 -16.16 37.26
N VAL A 57 33.56 -15.56 37.66
CA VAL A 57 33.68 -14.47 38.64
C VAL A 57 32.78 -13.29 38.22
N PRO A 58 32.00 -12.67 39.14
CA PRO A 58 31.16 -11.54 38.77
C PRO A 58 32.04 -10.32 38.51
N THR A 59 32.15 -9.95 37.23
CA THR A 59 32.50 -8.59 36.86
C THR A 59 31.19 -7.84 36.79
N GLU A 60 30.92 -6.98 37.77
CA GLU A 60 29.84 -5.99 37.67
C GLU A 60 30.20 -5.02 36.53
N GLU A 61 29.79 -5.36 35.31
CA GLU A 61 29.56 -4.35 34.29
C GLU A 61 28.44 -3.46 34.78
N LEU A 62 28.79 -2.23 35.12
CA LEU A 62 27.87 -1.10 35.23
C LEU A 62 27.09 -0.99 33.90
N GLN A 63 25.95 -1.67 33.82
CA GLN A 63 24.98 -1.44 32.77
C GLN A 63 24.41 -0.04 32.98
N THR A 64 24.98 0.95 32.28
CA THR A 64 24.26 2.20 32.02
C THR A 64 22.87 1.85 31.51
N PRO A 65 21.78 2.32 32.13
CA PRO A 65 20.43 1.96 31.71
C PRO A 65 20.28 2.32 30.24
N THR A 66 20.04 1.31 29.40
CA THR A 66 19.89 1.50 27.95
C THR A 66 18.80 2.53 27.70
N ARG A 67 19.20 3.71 27.21
CA ARG A 67 18.31 4.84 26.90
C ARG A 67 17.11 4.32 26.10
N ARG A 68 15.90 4.50 26.62
CA ARG A 68 14.66 4.07 25.95
C ARG A 68 14.28 5.09 24.89
N THR A 69 14.40 4.71 23.61
CA THR A 69 14.07 5.56 22.46
C THR A 69 13.06 4.89 21.53
N TYR A 70 12.46 5.64 20.60
CA TYR A 70 11.61 5.05 19.55
C TYR A 70 12.32 3.93 18.79
N GLY A 71 13.61 4.11 18.48
CA GLY A 71 14.43 3.09 17.82
C GLY A 71 14.49 1.80 18.62
N THR A 72 14.77 1.89 19.93
CA THR A 72 14.80 0.68 20.79
C THR A 72 13.44 -0.02 20.86
N GLU A 73 12.33 0.71 20.85
CA GLU A 73 10.98 0.13 20.89
C GLU A 73 10.60 -0.57 19.58
N LEU A 74 11.11 -0.10 18.44
CA LEU A 74 10.91 -0.74 17.14
C LEU A 74 11.81 -1.95 16.96
N THR A 75 13.07 -1.89 17.38
CA THR A 75 13.99 -3.03 17.31
C THR A 75 13.53 -4.19 18.20
N LYS A 76 12.94 -3.92 19.37
CA LYS A 76 12.30 -4.96 20.21
C LYS A 76 11.15 -5.71 19.53
N LYS A 77 10.61 -5.16 18.43
CA LYS A 77 9.54 -5.73 17.61
C LYS A 77 10.07 -6.21 16.25
N ASP A 78 11.37 -6.48 16.16
CA ASP A 78 12.06 -7.02 15.00
C ASP A 78 12.00 -6.13 13.74
N PHE A 79 11.78 -4.82 13.90
CA PHE A 79 11.88 -3.89 12.78
C PHE A 79 13.33 -3.51 12.51
N SER A 80 13.73 -3.65 11.24
CA SER A 80 14.97 -3.07 10.72
C SER A 80 14.81 -1.56 10.52
N LEU A 81 15.71 -0.76 11.08
CA LEU A 81 15.59 0.70 11.09
C LEU A 81 16.32 1.34 9.91
N VAL A 82 15.84 2.51 9.48
CA VAL A 82 16.63 3.41 8.63
C VAL A 82 17.79 3.97 9.46
N THR A 83 19.00 3.87 8.91
CA THR A 83 20.25 4.37 9.50
C THR A 83 20.94 5.32 8.52
N ALA A 84 22.02 5.97 8.95
CA ALA A 84 22.83 6.81 8.07
C ALA A 84 23.38 6.06 6.84
N ASN A 85 23.54 4.73 6.94
CA ASN A 85 24.11 3.88 5.89
C ASN A 85 23.04 3.15 5.06
N THR A 86 21.75 3.37 5.30
CA THR A 86 20.69 2.75 4.51
C THR A 86 20.80 3.17 3.04
N ASP A 87 20.75 2.21 2.13
CA ASP A 87 20.85 2.45 0.68
C ASP A 87 19.79 3.45 0.19
N GLU A 88 20.20 4.29 -0.77
CA GLU A 88 19.36 5.32 -1.37
C GLU A 88 18.04 4.75 -1.92
N LYS A 89 18.10 3.61 -2.63
CA LYS A 89 16.95 2.96 -3.23
C LYS A 89 15.92 2.52 -2.19
N ILE A 90 16.38 2.06 -1.03
CA ILE A 90 15.51 1.67 0.08
C ILE A 90 14.74 2.89 0.59
N VAL A 91 15.42 4.03 0.79
CA VAL A 91 14.76 5.26 1.24
C VAL A 91 13.74 5.75 0.22
N LEU A 92 14.07 5.70 -1.08
CA LEU A 92 13.13 6.04 -2.15
C LEU A 92 11.91 5.11 -2.18
N ASN A 93 12.08 3.81 -1.94
CA ASN A 93 10.97 2.87 -1.84
C ASN A 93 10.07 3.16 -0.64
N ILE A 94 10.64 3.46 0.54
CA ILE A 94 9.88 3.88 1.74
C ILE A 94 9.04 5.12 1.42
N LEU A 95 9.62 6.13 0.78
CA LEU A 95 8.89 7.35 0.40
C LEU A 95 7.67 7.07 -0.49
N MET A 96 7.74 6.03 -1.31
CA MET A 96 6.73 5.67 -2.31
C MET A 96 5.82 4.51 -1.85
N GLU A 97 5.83 4.06 -0.61
CA GLU A 97 5.10 2.83 -0.21
C GLU A 97 3.55 2.87 -0.28
N ARG A 98 2.93 4.01 -0.57
CA ARG A 98 1.45 4.16 -0.55
C ARG A 98 0.72 3.66 -1.80
N LEU A 99 -0.12 2.64 -1.67
CA LEU A 99 -0.97 2.07 -2.71
C LEU A 99 -2.27 2.87 -2.93
N ASP A 100 -2.14 4.08 -3.46
CA ASP A 100 -3.30 4.93 -3.77
C ASP A 100 -3.40 5.16 -5.29
N PRO A 101 -4.23 4.40 -6.03
CA PRO A 101 -4.39 4.56 -7.47
C PRO A 101 -5.22 5.81 -7.85
N THR A 102 -5.69 6.58 -6.87
CA THR A 102 -6.57 7.74 -7.07
C THR A 102 -5.82 9.06 -7.23
N LYS A 103 -4.49 9.02 -7.08
CA LYS A 103 -3.63 10.21 -7.04
C LYS A 103 -2.78 10.30 -8.31
N ASP A 104 -3.06 11.31 -9.12
CA ASP A 104 -2.22 11.67 -10.26
C ASP A 104 -1.05 12.60 -9.85
N SER A 105 -1.06 13.04 -8.58
CA SER A 105 -0.01 13.84 -7.95
C SER A 105 0.10 13.51 -6.46
N LEU A 106 1.31 13.52 -5.92
CA LEU A 106 1.57 13.23 -4.51
C LEU A 106 2.54 14.25 -3.92
N THR A 107 2.25 14.70 -2.71
CA THR A 107 3.17 15.50 -1.90
C THR A 107 3.03 15.05 -0.45
N HIS A 108 4.17 14.69 0.14
CA HIS A 108 4.27 14.57 1.59
C HIS A 108 4.59 15.96 2.13
N TYR A 109 3.68 16.54 2.89
CA TYR A 109 3.93 17.85 3.52
C TYR A 109 4.78 17.68 4.77
N LYS A 110 5.55 18.72 5.11
CA LYS A 110 6.40 18.74 6.30
C LYS A 110 5.60 18.37 7.56
N GLY A 111 6.15 17.48 8.38
CA GLY A 111 5.57 17.07 9.66
C GLY A 111 4.35 16.16 9.57
N THR A 112 3.94 15.72 8.36
CA THR A 112 2.72 14.93 8.20
C THR A 112 2.92 13.42 8.28
N LYS A 113 4.13 12.91 7.99
CA LYS A 113 4.42 11.47 8.07
C LYS A 113 4.88 11.06 9.46
N PHE A 114 5.75 11.87 10.03
CA PHE A 114 6.15 11.90 11.44
C PHE A 114 6.53 13.34 11.77
N LYS A 115 6.68 13.69 13.06
CA LYS A 115 6.73 15.07 13.56
C LYS A 115 7.66 16.00 12.78
N ASP A 116 8.82 15.49 12.36
CA ASP A 116 9.86 16.27 11.66
C ASP A 116 10.18 15.75 10.26
N SER A 117 9.25 14.98 9.67
CA SER A 117 9.35 14.54 8.28
C SER A 117 9.50 15.74 7.34
N PRO A 118 10.46 15.73 6.41
CA PRO A 118 10.61 16.81 5.44
C PRO A 118 9.48 16.76 4.39
N GLN A 119 9.35 17.84 3.64
CA GLN A 119 8.45 17.85 2.48
C GLN A 119 9.08 17.05 1.33
N VAL A 120 8.28 16.24 0.65
CA VAL A 120 8.68 15.48 -0.53
C VAL A 120 7.62 15.66 -1.61
N VAL A 121 8.02 16.19 -2.77
CA VAL A 121 7.15 16.38 -3.93
C VAL A 121 7.46 15.29 -4.95
N PHE A 122 6.44 14.58 -5.40
CA PHE A 122 6.60 13.50 -6.36
C PHE A 122 6.26 14.02 -7.75
N LYS A 123 7.05 13.58 -8.73
CA LYS A 123 6.76 13.79 -10.15
C LYS A 123 5.76 12.76 -10.64
N ASN A 124 5.21 12.98 -11.82
CA ASN A 124 4.39 12.01 -12.52
C ASN A 124 4.97 11.73 -13.91
N LYS A 125 4.58 10.59 -14.47
CA LYS A 125 4.89 10.19 -15.85
C LYS A 125 3.63 9.62 -16.47
N THR A 126 3.38 10.01 -17.72
CA THR A 126 2.28 9.49 -18.51
C THR A 126 2.80 8.42 -19.46
N PHE A 127 2.20 7.25 -19.41
CA PHE A 127 2.46 6.14 -20.33
C PHE A 127 1.30 6.02 -21.31
N ASN A 128 1.60 5.69 -22.56
CA ASN A 128 0.60 5.41 -23.59
C ASN A 128 0.67 3.93 -23.97
N SER A 129 -0.49 3.31 -24.17
CA SER A 129 -0.62 1.88 -24.44
C SER A 129 -1.74 1.59 -25.42
N ASN A 130 -1.54 0.63 -26.31
CA ASN A 130 -2.57 0.10 -27.19
C ASN A 130 -3.02 -1.26 -26.68
N VAL A 131 -4.28 -1.35 -26.23
CA VAL A 131 -4.88 -2.63 -25.77
C VAL A 131 -6.04 -2.95 -26.69
N GLY A 132 -5.87 -4.01 -27.50
CA GLY A 132 -6.79 -4.31 -28.60
C GLY A 132 -6.76 -3.20 -29.65
N THR A 133 -7.93 -2.70 -30.03
CA THR A 133 -8.08 -1.60 -31.00
C THR A 133 -8.09 -0.21 -30.37
N ASN A 134 -7.95 -0.11 -29.04
CA ASN A 134 -8.08 1.14 -28.30
C ASN A 134 -6.73 1.64 -27.78
N SER A 135 -6.51 2.95 -27.88
CA SER A 135 -5.36 3.64 -27.28
C SER A 135 -5.74 4.22 -25.93
N TYR A 136 -4.92 3.96 -24.92
CA TYR A 136 -5.10 4.40 -23.54
C TYR A 136 -3.89 5.19 -23.06
N SER A 137 -4.11 6.03 -22.05
CA SER A 137 -3.07 6.77 -21.35
C SER A 137 -3.24 6.63 -19.84
N LEU A 138 -2.14 6.39 -19.13
CA LEU A 138 -2.11 6.34 -17.67
C LEU A 138 -1.04 7.27 -17.13
N THR A 139 -1.44 8.18 -16.26
CA THR A 139 -0.51 9.01 -15.48
C THR A 139 -0.26 8.34 -14.14
N VAL A 140 1.01 8.08 -13.85
CA VAL A 140 1.43 7.43 -12.60
C VAL A 140 2.43 8.30 -11.85
N VAL A 141 2.34 8.27 -10.53
CA VAL A 141 3.33 8.91 -9.65
C VAL A 141 4.65 8.18 -9.79
N GLN A 142 5.74 8.93 -9.92
CA GLN A 142 7.10 8.41 -10.03
C GLN A 142 7.82 8.50 -8.68
N LYS A 143 8.89 7.73 -8.53
CA LYS A 143 9.82 7.87 -7.39
C LYS A 143 10.23 9.34 -7.23
N PRO A 144 10.36 9.83 -5.98
CA PRO A 144 10.82 11.19 -5.74
C PRO A 144 12.30 11.32 -6.15
N ASP A 145 12.75 12.56 -6.36
CA ASP A 145 14.15 12.81 -6.71
C ASP A 145 15.09 12.40 -5.56
N THR A 146 16.30 11.97 -5.92
CA THR A 146 17.34 11.51 -4.99
C THR A 146 17.74 12.59 -3.97
N SER A 147 17.53 13.87 -4.30
CA SER A 147 17.70 15.00 -3.39
C SER A 147 16.84 14.93 -2.12
N ASN A 148 15.79 14.11 -2.10
CA ASN A 148 14.94 13.91 -0.92
C ASN A 148 15.49 12.86 0.05
N VAL A 149 16.50 12.07 -0.34
CA VAL A 149 16.96 10.89 0.40
C VAL A 149 17.66 11.28 1.69
N ASP A 150 18.73 12.07 1.63
CA ASP A 150 19.51 12.43 2.81
C ASP A 150 18.69 13.25 3.83
N PRO A 151 17.88 14.25 3.42
CA PRO A 151 16.97 14.93 4.35
C PRO A 151 16.02 13.97 5.06
N TRP A 152 15.45 13.00 4.34
CA TRP A 152 14.55 12.01 4.94
C TRP A 152 15.28 11.06 5.88
N ARG A 153 16.41 10.52 5.45
CA ARG A 153 17.26 9.61 6.22
C ARG A 153 17.70 10.24 7.53
N GLN A 154 18.19 11.48 7.48
CA GLN A 154 18.60 12.22 8.67
C GLN A 154 17.42 12.48 9.61
N ALA A 155 16.26 12.86 9.06
CA ALA A 155 15.06 13.07 9.86
C ALA A 155 14.62 11.77 10.58
N CYS A 156 14.73 10.62 9.92
CA CYS A 156 14.49 9.33 10.55
C CYS A 156 15.49 9.01 11.66
N VAL A 157 16.79 9.14 11.40
CA VAL A 157 17.83 8.88 12.41
C VAL A 157 17.61 9.73 13.67
N VAL A 158 17.35 11.03 13.48
CA VAL A 158 17.07 11.95 14.59
C VAL A 158 15.78 11.60 15.32
N ALA A 159 14.73 11.20 14.60
CA ALA A 159 13.45 10.85 15.23
C ALA A 159 13.53 9.54 16.03
N LEU A 160 14.25 8.54 15.50
CA LEU A 160 14.44 7.24 16.15
C LEU A 160 15.28 7.33 17.43
N ASP A 161 16.21 8.29 17.53
CA ASP A 161 17.04 8.51 18.72
C ASP A 161 16.32 9.28 19.86
N ARG A 162 15.09 9.76 19.64
CA ARG A 162 14.35 10.48 20.68
C ARG A 162 13.92 9.56 21.79
N GLU A 163 14.13 10.02 23.02
CA GLU A 163 13.65 9.35 24.23
C GLU A 163 12.13 9.29 24.28
N VAL A 164 11.64 8.20 24.86
CA VAL A 164 10.21 7.95 25.05
C VAL A 164 9.91 7.59 26.50
N SER A 165 8.72 7.97 26.94
CA SER A 165 8.19 7.60 28.24
C SER A 165 7.43 6.26 28.16
N ALA A 166 6.80 5.85 29.27
CA ALA A 166 5.86 4.72 29.27
C ALA A 166 4.62 4.96 28.39
N GLN A 167 4.32 6.22 28.02
CA GLN A 167 3.17 6.54 27.17
C GLN A 167 3.28 5.93 25.77
N VAL A 168 4.48 5.59 25.31
CA VAL A 168 4.69 4.91 24.01
C VAL A 168 3.94 3.58 23.88
N GLU A 169 3.62 2.93 24.99
CA GLU A 169 2.81 1.70 25.04
C GLU A 169 1.30 1.97 25.16
N THR A 170 0.92 3.20 25.51
CA THR A 170 -0.48 3.58 25.74
C THR A 170 -1.16 3.89 24.41
N GLN A 171 -2.05 3.01 23.97
CA GLN A 171 -2.81 3.19 22.72
C GLN A 171 -3.52 4.55 22.70
N GLY A 172 -3.28 5.31 21.62
CA GLY A 172 -3.89 6.63 21.42
C GLY A 172 -3.12 7.81 22.02
N SER A 173 -2.04 7.58 22.78
CA SER A 173 -1.11 8.64 23.18
C SER A 173 -0.38 9.23 21.96
N GLU A 174 0.19 10.42 22.12
CA GLU A 174 0.99 11.03 21.05
C GLU A 174 2.28 10.25 20.77
N GLU A 175 2.94 9.71 21.80
CA GLU A 175 4.13 8.85 21.63
C GLU A 175 3.77 7.53 20.91
N TYR A 176 2.62 6.91 21.22
CA TYR A 176 2.17 5.71 20.52
C TYR A 176 1.88 6.00 19.04
N LYS A 177 1.22 7.13 18.74
CA LYS A 177 0.94 7.55 17.36
C LYS A 177 2.23 7.84 16.59
N GLU A 178 3.20 8.48 17.24
CA GLU A 178 4.49 8.77 16.63
C GLU A 178 5.31 7.50 16.41
N LEU A 179 5.32 6.56 17.37
CA LEU A 179 5.94 5.24 17.17
C LEU A 179 5.32 4.52 15.96
N ALA A 180 3.99 4.55 15.83
CA ALA A 180 3.31 3.94 14.69
C ALA A 180 3.68 4.59 13.35
N ARG A 181 3.87 5.92 13.33
CA ARG A 181 4.36 6.68 12.18
C ARG A 181 5.81 6.36 11.84
N LEU A 182 6.70 6.32 12.82
CA LEU A 182 8.12 5.97 12.62
C LEU A 182 8.29 4.51 12.18
N ARG A 183 7.43 3.61 12.67
CA ARG A 183 7.34 2.23 12.16
C ARG A 183 7.03 2.22 10.66
N GLU A 184 6.14 3.08 10.19
CA GLU A 184 5.77 3.16 8.77
C GLU A 184 6.92 3.76 7.94
N TRP A 185 7.46 4.90 8.36
CA TRP A 185 8.27 5.76 7.50
C TRP A 185 9.77 5.74 7.76
N CYS A 186 10.22 5.08 8.83
CA CYS A 186 11.63 5.02 9.26
C CYS A 186 12.10 3.59 9.56
N THR A 187 11.39 2.59 9.06
CA THR A 187 11.84 1.19 9.05
C THR A 187 11.98 0.69 7.61
N ILE A 188 12.81 -0.31 7.41
CA ILE A 188 13.01 -0.97 6.11
C ILE A 188 11.89 -2.02 5.95
N PRO A 189 10.92 -1.82 5.04
CA PRO A 189 9.78 -2.71 4.93
C PRO A 189 10.05 -3.88 3.97
N THR A 190 9.44 -5.02 4.28
CA THR A 190 9.22 -6.10 3.31
C THR A 190 7.92 -5.84 2.55
N VAL A 191 7.66 -6.61 1.50
CA VAL A 191 6.38 -6.58 0.77
C VAL A 191 5.21 -6.84 1.73
N GLU A 192 5.33 -7.82 2.63
CA GLU A 192 4.31 -8.10 3.65
C GLU A 192 4.02 -6.89 4.54
N HIS A 193 5.06 -6.20 5.02
CA HIS A 193 4.91 -5.00 5.86
C HIS A 193 4.09 -3.93 5.15
N VAL A 194 4.36 -3.66 3.87
CA VAL A 194 3.62 -2.68 3.09
C VAL A 194 2.16 -3.11 2.90
N LEU A 195 1.91 -4.36 2.48
CA LEU A 195 0.54 -4.84 2.26
C LEU A 195 -0.31 -4.78 3.55
N ARG A 196 0.25 -5.13 4.71
CA ARG A 196 -0.42 -5.00 6.01
C ARG A 196 -0.70 -3.55 6.40
N ARG A 197 0.19 -2.60 6.09
CA ARG A 197 -0.06 -1.15 6.28
C ARG A 197 -1.28 -0.71 5.47
N HIS A 198 -1.50 -1.32 4.30
CA HIS A 198 -2.66 -1.14 3.43
C HIS A 198 -3.89 -1.99 3.79
N LYS A 199 -3.94 -2.56 5.00
CA LYS A 199 -5.09 -3.34 5.52
C LYS A 199 -5.41 -4.60 4.72
N LEU A 200 -4.49 -5.03 3.87
CA LEU A 200 -4.55 -6.34 3.25
C LEU A 200 -4.04 -7.37 4.27
N THR A 201 -4.70 -8.52 4.31
CA THR A 201 -4.37 -9.61 5.24
C THR A 201 -3.71 -10.73 4.46
N PRO A 202 -2.40 -10.98 4.66
CA PRO A 202 -1.73 -12.10 4.02
C PRO A 202 -2.38 -13.44 4.39
N LEU A 203 -2.47 -14.32 3.39
CA LEU A 203 -2.86 -15.71 3.59
C LEU A 203 -1.72 -16.49 4.24
N ASN A 204 -2.06 -17.56 4.96
CA ASN A 204 -1.09 -18.49 5.50
C ASN A 204 -0.35 -19.21 4.35
N VAL A 205 0.97 -19.00 4.30
CA VAL A 205 1.89 -19.55 3.29
C VAL A 205 2.59 -20.85 3.73
N ASN A 206 2.27 -21.38 4.91
CA ASN A 206 2.81 -22.67 5.34
C ASN A 206 2.09 -23.81 4.61
N VAL A 207 2.83 -24.58 3.81
CA VAL A 207 2.30 -25.71 3.01
C VAL A 207 1.72 -26.84 3.86
N ASN A 208 2.11 -26.92 5.14
CA ASN A 208 1.63 -27.94 6.09
C ASN A 208 0.41 -27.49 6.91
N ASP A 209 -0.09 -26.27 6.71
CA ASP A 209 -1.22 -25.70 7.44
C ASP A 209 -2.42 -25.42 6.52
N ASN A 210 -3.61 -25.89 6.88
CA ASN A 210 -4.83 -25.74 6.08
C ASN A 210 -5.74 -24.58 6.53
N LYS A 211 -5.30 -23.73 7.46
CA LYS A 211 -6.09 -22.63 8.05
C LYS A 211 -6.83 -21.74 7.04
N ASP A 212 -6.22 -21.45 5.89
CA ASP A 212 -6.76 -20.55 4.86
C ASP A 212 -7.10 -21.29 3.54
N GLU A 213 -7.35 -22.60 3.56
CA GLU A 213 -7.57 -23.39 2.34
C GLU A 213 -8.75 -22.87 1.49
N SER A 214 -9.87 -22.49 2.12
CA SER A 214 -11.02 -21.92 1.41
C SER A 214 -10.68 -20.59 0.74
N ASP A 215 -9.92 -19.72 1.42
CA ASP A 215 -9.51 -18.44 0.88
C ASP A 215 -8.53 -18.62 -0.28
N TRP A 216 -7.62 -19.59 -0.19
CA TRP A 216 -6.75 -19.98 -1.30
C TRP A 216 -7.55 -20.44 -2.52
N LYS A 217 -8.56 -21.28 -2.34
CA LYS A 217 -9.45 -21.71 -3.44
C LYS A 217 -10.19 -20.53 -4.05
N GLU A 218 -10.59 -19.56 -3.24
CA GLU A 218 -11.23 -18.34 -3.72
C GLU A 218 -10.30 -17.45 -4.54
N VAL A 219 -9.05 -17.28 -4.11
CA VAL A 219 -8.06 -16.49 -4.86
C VAL A 219 -7.73 -17.16 -6.20
N ILE A 220 -7.39 -18.46 -6.17
CA ILE A 220 -6.96 -19.19 -7.37
C ILE A 220 -8.14 -19.38 -8.35
N GLY A 221 -9.32 -19.72 -7.84
CA GLY A 221 -10.55 -19.89 -8.63
C GLY A 221 -11.29 -18.58 -8.95
N GLY A 222 -10.72 -17.41 -8.61
CA GLY A 222 -11.38 -16.10 -8.75
C GLY A 222 -11.53 -15.58 -10.18
N GLY A 223 -10.83 -16.19 -11.15
CA GLY A 223 -10.98 -15.91 -12.58
C GLY A 223 -9.69 -15.54 -13.31
N TRP A 224 -8.61 -15.21 -12.59
CA TRP A 224 -7.30 -14.92 -13.19
C TRP A 224 -6.74 -16.07 -14.02
N PHE A 225 -7.07 -17.32 -13.69
CA PHE A 225 -6.64 -18.52 -14.42
C PHE A 225 -7.77 -19.17 -15.21
N LYS A 226 -8.82 -18.40 -15.53
CA LYS A 226 -9.99 -18.87 -16.27
C LYS A 226 -9.90 -18.48 -17.74
N LYS A 227 -10.38 -19.38 -18.60
CA LYS A 227 -10.65 -19.10 -20.02
C LYS A 227 -12.07 -18.59 -20.20
N GLU A 228 -12.24 -17.43 -20.83
CA GLU A 228 -13.52 -16.77 -21.07
C GLU A 228 -13.71 -16.55 -22.58
N GLY A 229 -14.33 -17.51 -23.24
CA GLY A 229 -14.42 -17.53 -24.71
C GLY A 229 -13.02 -17.63 -25.32
N ASP A 230 -12.65 -16.64 -26.13
CA ASP A 230 -11.33 -16.53 -26.75
C ASP A 230 -10.29 -15.87 -25.82
N LYS A 231 -10.73 -15.30 -24.69
CA LYS A 231 -9.83 -14.61 -23.76
C LYS A 231 -9.24 -15.57 -22.73
N ASN A 232 -7.92 -15.51 -22.59
CA ASN A 232 -7.16 -16.20 -21.56
C ASN A 232 -6.77 -15.19 -20.46
N ASN A 233 -7.48 -15.16 -19.33
CA ASN A 233 -7.22 -14.14 -18.30
C ASN A 233 -5.81 -14.28 -17.67
N TRP A 234 -5.17 -15.45 -17.77
CA TRP A 234 -3.83 -15.67 -17.24
C TRP A 234 -2.73 -14.96 -18.03
N GLU A 235 -3.04 -14.43 -19.22
CA GLU A 235 -2.14 -13.60 -20.03
C GLU A 235 -2.06 -12.15 -19.50
N ASP A 236 -3.02 -11.75 -18.67
CA ASP A 236 -3.09 -10.42 -18.05
C ASP A 236 -2.45 -10.38 -16.65
N GLN A 237 -1.69 -11.40 -16.26
CA GLN A 237 -0.92 -11.45 -15.01
C GLN A 237 0.51 -11.94 -15.23
N SER A 238 1.42 -11.64 -14.30
CA SER A 238 2.84 -12.01 -14.36
C SER A 238 3.34 -12.77 -13.12
N PHE A 239 2.46 -13.06 -12.17
CA PHE A 239 2.80 -13.67 -10.90
C PHE A 239 3.18 -15.15 -11.06
N ILE A 240 2.37 -15.88 -11.83
CA ILE A 240 2.59 -17.28 -12.18
C ILE A 240 2.99 -17.37 -13.66
N LYS A 241 4.16 -17.95 -13.95
CA LYS A 241 4.73 -18.04 -15.31
C LYS A 241 5.24 -19.46 -15.60
N ASP A 242 5.57 -19.70 -16.86
CA ASP A 242 6.31 -20.88 -17.31
C ASP A 242 5.70 -22.20 -16.81
N ASN A 243 6.50 -23.11 -16.26
CA ASN A 243 6.05 -24.41 -15.76
C ASN A 243 5.02 -24.28 -14.62
N ASP A 244 5.12 -23.23 -13.81
CA ASP A 244 4.13 -22.97 -12.76
C ASP A 244 2.77 -22.65 -13.39
N LEU A 245 2.77 -21.89 -14.50
CA LEU A 245 1.54 -21.58 -15.22
C LEU A 245 0.92 -22.83 -15.84
N THR A 246 1.72 -23.67 -16.50
CA THR A 246 1.26 -24.96 -17.06
C THR A 246 0.63 -25.85 -15.97
N THR A 247 1.20 -25.85 -14.77
CA THR A 247 0.65 -26.59 -13.61
C THR A 247 -0.75 -26.11 -13.23
N ILE A 248 -1.01 -24.80 -13.36
CA ILE A 248 -2.30 -24.19 -12.98
C ILE A 248 -3.35 -24.33 -14.09
N ILE A 249 -2.98 -24.13 -15.36
CA ILE A 249 -3.95 -24.10 -16.47
C ILE A 249 -4.09 -25.43 -17.22
N GLY A 250 -3.25 -26.42 -16.89
CA GLY A 250 -3.14 -27.70 -17.58
C GLY A 250 -2.40 -27.61 -18.92
N GLU A 251 -1.88 -28.74 -19.40
CA GLU A 251 -1.18 -28.81 -20.70
C GLU A 251 -2.06 -28.38 -21.88
N GLU A 252 -3.36 -28.73 -21.81
CA GLU A 252 -4.38 -28.35 -22.79
C GLU A 252 -4.87 -26.90 -22.66
N LYS A 253 -4.33 -26.12 -21.71
CA LYS A 253 -4.69 -24.71 -21.45
C LYS A 253 -6.19 -24.50 -21.24
N THR A 254 -6.81 -25.40 -20.48
CA THR A 254 -8.24 -25.32 -20.14
C THR A 254 -8.53 -24.29 -19.04
N GLY A 255 -7.54 -23.99 -18.20
CA GLY A 255 -7.68 -23.10 -17.06
C GLY A 255 -8.49 -23.70 -15.91
N ILE A 256 -8.78 -22.87 -14.91
CA ILE A 256 -9.59 -23.18 -13.73
C ILE A 256 -10.95 -22.51 -13.89
N LYS A 257 -12.03 -23.28 -13.92
CA LYS A 257 -13.39 -22.74 -14.13
C LYS A 257 -13.99 -22.16 -12.86
N ASP A 258 -13.73 -22.81 -11.73
CA ASP A 258 -14.26 -22.44 -10.41
C ASP A 258 -13.40 -22.97 -9.26
N LYS A 259 -13.79 -22.61 -8.03
CA LYS A 259 -13.08 -22.95 -6.79
C LYS A 259 -12.98 -24.46 -6.52
N SER A 260 -13.86 -25.28 -7.08
CA SER A 260 -13.88 -26.74 -6.86
C SER A 260 -12.80 -27.47 -7.66
N GLU A 261 -12.35 -26.89 -8.76
CA GLU A 261 -11.24 -27.41 -9.59
C GLU A 261 -9.85 -27.05 -9.00
N VAL A 262 -9.81 -26.26 -7.92
CA VAL A 262 -8.55 -25.89 -7.26
C VAL A 262 -8.02 -27.05 -6.42
N THR A 263 -6.90 -27.62 -6.87
CA THR A 263 -6.23 -28.75 -6.21
C THR A 263 -5.25 -28.31 -5.14
N LYS A 264 -4.81 -29.25 -4.29
CA LYS A 264 -3.72 -29.01 -3.33
C LYS A 264 -2.43 -28.59 -4.01
N THR A 265 -2.11 -29.15 -5.18
CA THR A 265 -0.93 -28.77 -5.96
C THR A 265 -0.96 -27.29 -6.34
N HIS A 266 -2.12 -26.77 -6.76
CA HIS A 266 -2.27 -25.35 -7.05
C HIS A 266 -2.03 -24.50 -5.79
N ILE A 267 -2.61 -24.89 -4.66
CA ILE A 267 -2.48 -24.15 -3.40
C ILE A 267 -1.03 -24.15 -2.90
N ASP A 268 -0.36 -25.29 -2.91
CA ASP A 268 1.02 -25.40 -2.44
C ASP A 268 1.99 -24.58 -3.32
N LEU A 269 1.74 -24.53 -4.64
CA LEU A 269 2.46 -23.65 -5.57
C LEU A 269 2.30 -22.17 -5.19
N PHE A 270 1.06 -21.72 -4.98
CA PHE A 270 0.78 -20.34 -4.56
C PHE A 270 1.40 -20.01 -3.21
N LYS A 271 1.28 -20.90 -2.22
CA LYS A 271 1.90 -20.74 -0.90
C LYS A 271 3.42 -20.56 -1.00
N ASN A 272 4.09 -21.41 -1.76
CA ASN A 272 5.54 -21.33 -1.96
C ASN A 272 5.94 -20.01 -2.62
N ARG A 273 5.21 -19.60 -3.68
CA ARG A 273 5.50 -18.33 -4.36
C ARG A 273 5.23 -17.13 -3.47
N CYS A 274 4.09 -17.10 -2.79
CA CYS A 274 3.72 -16.04 -1.86
C CYS A 274 4.69 -15.93 -0.69
N LYS A 275 5.17 -17.05 -0.14
CA LYS A 275 6.22 -17.02 0.90
C LYS A 275 7.45 -16.28 0.40
N ALA A 276 7.96 -16.66 -0.77
CA ALA A 276 9.16 -16.06 -1.34
C ALA A 276 8.96 -14.56 -1.67
N GLU A 277 7.79 -14.16 -2.16
CA GLU A 277 7.53 -12.75 -2.53
C GLU A 277 7.26 -11.86 -1.31
N LEU A 278 6.60 -12.37 -0.27
CA LEU A 278 6.25 -11.59 0.93
C LEU A 278 7.47 -11.21 1.78
N GLU A 279 8.49 -12.08 1.81
CA GLU A 279 9.74 -11.88 2.55
C GLU A 279 10.72 -10.93 1.85
N LYS A 280 10.51 -10.62 0.56
CA LYS A 280 11.39 -9.69 -0.18
C LYS A 280 11.33 -8.28 0.40
N ALA A 281 12.46 -7.57 0.27
CA ALA A 281 12.51 -6.14 0.47
C ALA A 281 11.49 -5.45 -0.44
N PHE A 282 10.78 -4.45 0.08
CA PHE A 282 9.81 -3.73 -0.72
C PHE A 282 10.51 -2.86 -1.77
N GLU A 283 10.13 -3.06 -3.02
CA GLU A 283 10.53 -2.24 -4.15
C GLU A 283 9.31 -1.79 -4.95
N ARG A 284 9.35 -0.54 -5.41
CA ARG A 284 8.28 0.04 -6.22
C ARG A 284 8.87 0.96 -7.28
N ASN A 285 8.55 0.72 -8.55
CA ASN A 285 8.99 1.53 -9.67
C ASN A 285 7.80 2.27 -10.28
N ASN A 286 6.70 1.57 -10.55
CA ASN A 286 5.53 2.12 -11.21
C ASN A 286 4.24 1.54 -10.64
N PHE A 287 3.37 2.42 -10.13
CA PHE A 287 2.04 2.00 -9.71
C PHE A 287 0.99 3.09 -9.96
N TYR A 288 -0.21 2.73 -10.40
CA TYR A 288 -0.64 1.36 -10.76
C TYR A 288 -0.48 1.19 -12.28
N LEU A 289 0.12 0.10 -12.72
CA LEU A 289 0.24 -0.29 -14.13
C LEU A 289 -0.02 -1.79 -14.16
N THR A 290 -0.96 -2.25 -14.99
CA THR A 290 -1.28 -3.70 -15.05
C THR A 290 -0.48 -4.36 -16.16
N THR A 291 -0.29 -5.68 -16.07
CA THR A 291 0.41 -6.48 -17.09
C THR A 291 -0.17 -6.24 -18.49
N GLN A 292 -1.49 -6.18 -18.61
CA GLN A 292 -2.19 -5.87 -19.87
C GLN A 292 -1.81 -4.48 -20.41
N PHE A 293 -1.83 -3.44 -19.56
CA PHE A 293 -1.44 -2.09 -19.97
C PHE A 293 0.02 -2.07 -20.43
N ILE A 294 0.91 -2.63 -19.61
CA ILE A 294 2.35 -2.71 -19.86
C ILE A 294 2.60 -3.40 -21.21
N ASN A 295 1.88 -4.50 -21.49
CA ASN A 295 1.99 -5.23 -22.74
C ASN A 295 1.62 -4.42 -23.99
N GLY A 296 0.70 -3.46 -23.87
CA GLY A 296 0.35 -2.55 -24.96
C GLY A 296 1.24 -1.31 -25.07
N VAL A 297 2.17 -1.05 -24.14
CA VAL A 297 3.08 0.10 -24.22
C VAL A 297 4.03 -0.08 -25.41
N THR A 298 4.01 0.89 -26.32
CA THR A 298 4.82 0.89 -27.55
C THR A 298 6.17 1.59 -27.39
N ASP A 299 6.44 2.18 -26.23
CA ASP A 299 7.71 2.82 -25.92
C ASP A 299 8.84 1.79 -25.85
N SER A 300 10.00 2.16 -26.40
CA SER A 300 11.27 1.43 -26.27
C SER A 300 11.66 1.15 -24.81
N GLN A 301 11.21 1.99 -23.87
CA GLN A 301 11.41 1.82 -22.43
C GLN A 301 10.11 1.37 -21.73
N LYS A 302 9.66 0.17 -22.09
CA LYS A 302 8.50 -0.47 -21.46
C LYS A 302 8.71 -0.60 -19.94
N PRO A 303 7.80 -0.10 -19.10
CA PRO A 303 7.94 -0.22 -17.65
C PRO A 303 7.78 -1.67 -17.22
N GLU A 304 8.48 -2.04 -16.15
CA GLU A 304 8.27 -3.33 -15.48
C GLU A 304 7.06 -3.25 -14.55
N LEU A 305 6.37 -4.39 -14.41
CA LEU A 305 5.32 -4.53 -13.43
C LEU A 305 5.94 -4.59 -12.04
N ASP A 306 5.45 -3.75 -11.13
CA ASP A 306 5.86 -3.87 -9.73
C ASP A 306 5.29 -5.17 -9.13
N PRO A 307 6.14 -6.14 -8.73
CA PRO A 307 5.69 -7.45 -8.30
C PRO A 307 4.71 -7.39 -7.13
N PHE A 308 4.88 -6.41 -6.24
CA PHE A 308 4.00 -6.24 -5.08
C PHE A 308 2.52 -6.05 -5.49
N GLN A 309 2.25 -5.49 -6.67
CA GLN A 309 0.88 -5.26 -7.15
C GLN A 309 0.12 -6.57 -7.25
N GLU A 310 0.77 -7.60 -7.78
CA GLU A 310 0.17 -8.92 -7.96
C GLU A 310 0.25 -9.75 -6.69
N VAL A 311 1.27 -9.56 -5.84
CA VAL A 311 1.29 -10.14 -4.48
C VAL A 311 0.05 -9.70 -3.70
N ALA A 312 -0.39 -8.45 -3.85
CA ALA A 312 -1.63 -7.98 -3.25
C ALA A 312 -2.90 -8.71 -3.77
N LEU A 313 -2.87 -9.17 -5.02
CA LEU A 313 -4.00 -9.88 -5.65
C LEU A 313 -4.02 -11.37 -5.27
N PHE A 314 -2.84 -11.99 -5.22
CA PHE A 314 -2.70 -13.45 -5.15
C PHE A 314 -2.30 -14.00 -3.79
N CYS A 315 -1.74 -13.19 -2.90
CA CYS A 315 -1.24 -13.68 -1.60
C CYS A 315 -2.06 -13.18 -0.41
N MET A 316 -3.08 -12.37 -0.66
CA MET A 316 -3.91 -11.75 0.37
C MET A 316 -5.30 -12.39 0.39
N LYS A 317 -5.95 -12.36 1.54
CA LYS A 317 -7.38 -12.68 1.64
C LYS A 317 -8.17 -11.80 0.65
N PRO A 318 -9.18 -12.35 -0.05
CA PRO A 318 -10.02 -11.60 -0.95
C PRO A 318 -10.59 -10.34 -0.29
N MET A 319 -10.48 -9.21 -0.98
CA MET A 319 -10.97 -7.93 -0.48
C MET A 319 -11.74 -7.20 -1.56
N LYS A 320 -12.88 -6.60 -1.21
CA LYS A 320 -13.64 -5.72 -2.11
C LYS A 320 -12.96 -4.36 -2.24
N ALA A 321 -13.05 -3.76 -3.42
CA ALA A 321 -12.50 -2.43 -3.67
C ALA A 321 -13.15 -1.37 -2.75
N SER A 322 -14.45 -1.51 -2.47
CA SER A 322 -15.19 -0.66 -1.54
C SER A 322 -14.67 -0.76 -0.10
N ASP A 323 -14.33 -1.96 0.36
CA ASP A 323 -13.78 -2.18 1.69
C ASP A 323 -12.36 -1.61 1.81
N TYR A 324 -11.55 -1.74 0.76
CA TYR A 324 -10.22 -1.14 0.70
C TYR A 324 -10.29 0.39 0.77
N ILE A 325 -11.20 1.00 0.02
CA ILE A 325 -11.42 2.45 0.07
C ILE A 325 -11.79 2.91 1.48
N LYS A 326 -12.71 2.20 2.16
CA LYS A 326 -13.16 2.58 3.51
C LYS A 326 -12.09 2.35 4.57
N SER A 327 -11.40 1.22 4.53
CA SER A 327 -10.50 0.78 5.60
C SER A 327 -9.05 1.27 5.42
N ALA A 328 -8.50 1.15 4.21
CA ALA A 328 -7.11 1.50 3.91
C ALA A 328 -6.97 2.97 3.50
N LEU A 329 -7.77 3.43 2.52
CA LEU A 329 -7.71 4.81 2.03
C LEU A 329 -8.51 5.79 2.91
N GLN A 330 -9.36 5.28 3.80
CA GLN A 330 -10.29 6.07 4.62
C GLN A 330 -11.10 7.06 3.76
N GLY A 331 -11.47 6.65 2.56
CA GLY A 331 -12.22 7.43 1.58
C GLY A 331 -13.72 7.17 1.64
N ASN A 332 -14.45 7.85 0.75
CA ASN A 332 -15.85 7.56 0.48
C ASN A 332 -15.95 6.70 -0.79
N VAL A 333 -16.97 5.84 -0.85
CA VAL A 333 -17.23 4.97 -2.01
C VAL A 333 -18.36 5.60 -2.82
N LYS A 334 -18.15 5.76 -4.13
CA LYS A 334 -19.20 6.18 -5.07
C LYS A 334 -20.25 5.07 -5.17
N ILE A 335 -21.52 5.48 -5.23
CA ILE A 335 -22.65 4.60 -5.52
C ILE A 335 -22.91 4.44 -7.02
N THR A 336 -22.36 5.33 -7.84
CA THR A 336 -22.42 5.30 -9.31
C THR A 336 -21.07 5.67 -9.89
N VAL A 337 -20.65 4.93 -10.93
CA VAL A 337 -19.42 5.19 -11.67
C VAL A 337 -19.80 5.76 -13.03
N ASP A 338 -19.50 7.03 -13.24
CA ASP A 338 -19.55 7.67 -14.55
C ASP A 338 -18.11 7.90 -14.98
N THR A 339 -17.61 7.01 -15.85
CA THR A 339 -16.23 7.06 -16.35
C THR A 339 -16.26 6.82 -17.85
N PRO A 340 -15.61 7.69 -18.65
CA PRO A 340 -15.64 7.56 -20.09
C PRO A 340 -14.98 6.25 -20.53
N SER A 341 -15.48 5.64 -21.61
CA SER A 341 -14.92 4.41 -22.18
C SER A 341 -13.47 4.54 -22.67
N THR A 342 -12.99 5.78 -22.80
CA THR A 342 -11.60 6.11 -23.12
C THR A 342 -10.66 6.02 -21.92
N ASP A 343 -11.17 5.98 -20.68
CA ASP A 343 -10.33 5.74 -19.50
C ASP A 343 -9.91 4.27 -19.48
N TYR A 344 -8.63 4.01 -19.21
CA TYR A 344 -8.11 2.66 -19.11
C TYR A 344 -8.87 1.81 -18.09
N CYS A 345 -9.23 2.41 -16.96
CA CYS A 345 -9.94 1.72 -15.91
C CYS A 345 -11.43 1.55 -16.16
N TYR A 346 -11.97 1.98 -17.32
CA TYR A 346 -13.36 1.72 -17.66
C TYR A 346 -13.70 0.23 -17.55
N LEU A 347 -14.78 -0.06 -16.84
CA LEU A 347 -15.36 -1.40 -16.69
C LEU A 347 -16.82 -1.33 -17.15
N SER A 348 -17.23 -2.29 -17.98
CA SER A 348 -18.61 -2.34 -18.51
C SER A 348 -19.64 -2.89 -17.52
N SER A 349 -19.19 -3.64 -16.51
CA SER A 349 -20.07 -4.17 -15.45
C SER A 349 -20.29 -3.12 -14.36
N ASN A 350 -21.51 -3.02 -13.84
CA ASN A 350 -21.85 -2.18 -12.67
C ASN A 350 -21.96 -2.98 -11.37
N ASP A 351 -21.50 -4.24 -11.38
CA ASP A 351 -21.54 -5.12 -10.22
C ASP A 351 -20.35 -4.87 -9.30
N PHE A 352 -20.39 -3.75 -8.59
CA PHE A 352 -19.30 -3.26 -7.74
C PHE A 352 -18.99 -4.20 -6.57
N ASP A 353 -19.93 -5.06 -6.17
CA ASP A 353 -19.73 -6.03 -5.09
C ASP A 353 -18.79 -7.17 -5.50
N ASN A 354 -18.68 -7.44 -6.79
CA ASN A 354 -17.79 -8.45 -7.36
C ASN A 354 -16.42 -7.89 -7.78
N TRP A 355 -16.15 -6.61 -7.50
CA TRP A 355 -14.85 -5.98 -7.75
C TRP A 355 -13.89 -6.26 -6.60
N THR A 356 -13.31 -7.45 -6.61
CA THR A 356 -12.41 -7.97 -5.58
C THR A 356 -10.97 -8.15 -6.10
N THR A 357 -10.02 -8.36 -5.18
CA THR A 357 -8.60 -8.61 -5.49
C THR A 357 -8.37 -9.82 -6.42
N ASN A 358 -9.22 -10.84 -6.32
CA ASN A 358 -9.12 -12.09 -7.08
C ASN A 358 -9.91 -12.10 -8.40
N ASN A 359 -10.61 -11.02 -8.76
CA ASN A 359 -11.31 -10.89 -10.04
C ASN A 359 -10.40 -10.18 -11.07
N PRO A 360 -10.20 -10.73 -12.29
CA PRO A 360 -9.36 -10.11 -13.31
C PRO A 360 -9.89 -8.77 -13.83
N LEU A 361 -11.19 -8.50 -13.73
CA LEU A 361 -11.83 -7.25 -14.18
C LEU A 361 -11.40 -6.87 -15.60
N GLN A 362 -11.53 -7.82 -16.53
CA GLN A 362 -11.13 -7.66 -17.93
C GLN A 362 -9.63 -7.37 -18.15
N GLY A 363 -8.77 -7.63 -17.16
CA GLY A 363 -7.32 -7.38 -17.18
C GLY A 363 -6.91 -6.04 -16.57
N ARG A 364 -7.88 -5.25 -16.10
CA ARG A 364 -7.67 -3.92 -15.49
C ARG A 364 -7.34 -3.97 -14.01
N THR A 365 -7.46 -5.14 -13.38
CA THR A 365 -7.16 -5.41 -11.96
C THR A 365 -8.02 -4.65 -10.95
N PHE A 366 -7.92 -5.10 -9.70
CA PHE A 366 -8.48 -4.47 -8.51
C PHE A 366 -8.17 -2.98 -8.36
N TRP A 367 -6.98 -2.53 -8.77
CA TRP A 367 -6.56 -1.14 -8.58
C TRP A 367 -7.38 -0.16 -9.41
N CYS A 368 -7.82 -0.58 -10.60
CA CYS A 368 -8.78 0.20 -11.39
C CYS A 368 -10.13 0.31 -10.71
N ALA A 369 -10.65 -0.78 -10.11
CA ALA A 369 -11.89 -0.72 -9.34
C ALA A 369 -11.79 0.25 -8.16
N VAL A 370 -10.68 0.26 -7.43
CA VAL A 370 -10.42 1.22 -6.35
C VAL A 370 -10.44 2.66 -6.89
N LYS A 371 -9.78 2.92 -8.03
CA LYS A 371 -9.78 4.26 -8.65
C LYS A 371 -11.17 4.72 -9.05
N LEU A 372 -11.94 3.85 -9.72
CA LEU A 372 -13.29 4.17 -10.20
C LEU A 372 -14.24 4.49 -9.05
N LEU A 373 -14.24 3.64 -8.02
CA LEU A 373 -15.16 3.73 -6.88
C LEU A 373 -14.78 4.81 -5.87
N TYR A 374 -13.55 5.34 -5.89
CA TYR A 374 -13.15 6.35 -4.92
C TYR A 374 -13.87 7.68 -5.16
N ALA A 375 -14.61 8.14 -4.15
CA ALA A 375 -15.16 9.49 -4.10
C ALA A 375 -14.19 10.38 -3.31
N GLN A 376 -13.74 11.48 -3.94
CA GLN A 376 -12.98 12.50 -3.21
C GLN A 376 -13.83 13.00 -2.05
N LYS A 377 -13.27 12.97 -0.83
CA LYS A 377 -13.90 13.65 0.30
C LYS A 377 -14.03 15.12 -0.07
N GLY A 378 -15.27 15.63 -0.08
CA GLY A 378 -15.56 17.05 -0.30
C GLY A 378 -14.61 17.89 0.56
N LYS A 379 -14.04 18.93 -0.05
CA LYS A 379 -13.06 19.79 0.60
C LYS A 379 -13.65 20.52 1.80
#